data_AF-A0A7X4DSJ5-F1
#
_entry.id   AF-A0A7X4DSJ5-F1
#
_cell.length_a   1.000
_cell.length_b   1.000
_cell.length_c   1.000
_cell.angle_alpha   90.00
_cell.angle_beta   90.00
_cell.angle_gamma   90.00
#
_symmetry.space_group_name_H-M   'P 1'
#
loop_
_entity.id
_entity.type
_entity.pdbx_description
1 polymer ?
#
loop_
_entity_poly.entity_id
_entity_poly.type
_entity_poly.pdbx_seq_one_letter_code
_entity_poly.pdbx_strand_id
1 'polypeptide(L)'
;MLYTGIQLYANPYYTTDSVLAENRDVVEATIRAIARGWGWAHDNPEGAVDYLVERYPNLDRDSELRAVDLVIGYSFNDRTAANGWGTMTRENWQAQIDIYNQLGQFASGAPALEDVMTLDILEATADARPKLG
;
A
#
# COMPACT_ATOMS: atom_id res chain seq x y z
N MET A 1 26.10 7.03 -2.51
CA MET A 1 25.75 5.98 -3.48
C MET A 1 24.23 6.03 -3.64
N LEU A 2 23.74 6.66 -4.71
CA LEU A 2 22.31 6.76 -4.98
C LEU A 2 21.90 5.43 -5.61
N TYR A 3 21.11 4.63 -4.91
CA TYR A 3 20.55 3.41 -5.49
C TYR A 3 19.68 3.81 -6.69
N THR A 4 20.10 3.39 -7.88
CA THR A 4 19.33 3.45 -9.13
C THR A 4 18.23 2.38 -9.13
N GLY A 5 17.42 2.34 -8.07
CA GLY A 5 16.22 1.50 -7.99
C GLY A 5 15.01 2.33 -8.38
N ILE A 6 14.13 1.77 -9.22
CA ILE A 6 12.85 2.38 -9.54
C ILE A 6 12.06 2.53 -8.23
N GLN A 7 11.77 3.76 -7.84
CA GLN A 7 10.91 4.03 -6.69
C GLN A 7 9.46 3.80 -7.15
N LEU A 8 8.90 2.66 -6.77
CA LEU A 8 7.54 2.27 -7.14
C LEU A 8 6.75 1.76 -5.93
N TYR A 9 5.46 2.04 -5.93
CA TYR A 9 4.53 1.36 -5.02
C TYR A 9 4.14 0.03 -5.64
N ALA A 10 4.56 -1.08 -5.00
CA ALA A 10 4.34 -2.43 -5.56
C ALA A 10 2.88 -2.89 -5.41
N ASN A 11 2.24 -2.52 -4.29
CA ASN A 11 0.92 -3.02 -3.91
C ASN A 11 -0.07 -1.87 -3.59
N PRO A 12 -0.40 -0.99 -4.55
CA PRO A 12 -1.39 0.06 -4.33
C PRO A 12 -2.81 -0.51 -4.29
N TYR A 13 -3.67 0.10 -3.47
CA TYR A 13 -5.11 -0.09 -3.57
C TYR A 13 -5.68 0.90 -4.58
N TYR A 14 -6.60 0.45 -5.41
CA TYR A 14 -7.30 1.28 -6.39
C TYR A 14 -8.81 1.07 -6.27
N THR A 15 -9.55 2.10 -6.66
CA THR A 15 -11.00 2.06 -6.83
C THR A 15 -11.35 2.89 -8.06
N THR A 16 -12.61 2.87 -8.48
CA THR A 16 -13.09 3.70 -9.58
C THR A 16 -13.50 5.09 -9.07
N ASP A 17 -13.45 6.10 -9.95
CA ASP A 17 -13.89 7.46 -9.61
C ASP A 17 -15.34 7.50 -9.15
N SER A 18 -16.22 6.68 -9.74
CA SER A 18 -17.63 6.60 -9.34
C SER A 18 -17.78 6.05 -7.92
N VAL A 19 -17.06 4.98 -7.56
CA VAL A 19 -17.08 4.46 -6.19
C VAL A 19 -16.50 5.48 -5.21
N LEU A 20 -15.43 6.18 -5.59
CA LEU A 20 -14.84 7.21 -4.73
C LEU A 20 -15.78 8.40 -4.52
N ALA A 21 -16.52 8.81 -5.55
CA ALA A 21 -17.47 9.93 -5.48
C ALA A 21 -18.77 9.58 -4.76
N GLU A 22 -19.32 8.40 -5.04
CA GLU A 22 -20.66 8.01 -4.58
C GLU A 22 -20.64 7.22 -3.27
N ASN A 23 -19.54 6.54 -2.95
CA ASN A 23 -19.42 5.61 -1.81
C ASN A 23 -18.13 5.88 -1.00
N ARG A 24 -17.75 7.15 -0.87
CA ARG A 24 -16.51 7.57 -0.19
C ARG A 24 -16.40 7.02 1.23
N ASP A 25 -17.50 7.03 1.96
CA ASP A 25 -17.60 6.51 3.33
C ASP A 25 -17.26 5.01 3.41
N VAL A 26 -17.70 4.22 2.43
CA VAL A 26 -17.35 2.80 2.32
C VAL A 26 -15.86 2.63 2.03
N VAL A 27 -15.28 3.46 1.16
CA VAL A 27 -13.84 3.44 0.86
C VAL A 27 -13.02 3.78 2.11
N GLU A 28 -13.39 4.83 2.84
CA GLU A 28 -12.76 5.20 4.11
C GLU A 28 -12.87 4.08 5.14
N ALA A 29 -14.07 3.53 5.35
CA ALA A 29 -14.30 2.43 6.29
C ALA A 29 -13.45 1.19 5.93
N THR A 30 -13.32 0.90 4.64
CA THR A 30 -12.51 -0.20 4.12
C THR A 30 -11.02 0.02 4.43
N ILE A 31 -10.48 1.20 4.12
CA ILE A 31 -9.07 1.53 4.42
C ILE A 31 -8.81 1.50 5.93
N ARG A 32 -9.73 2.00 6.75
CA ARG A 32 -9.63 1.90 8.23
C ARG A 32 -9.57 0.44 8.68
N ALA A 33 -10.40 -0.44 8.12
CA ALA A 33 -10.41 -1.86 8.46
C ALA A 33 -9.12 -2.57 8.04
N ILE A 34 -8.65 -2.31 6.81
CA ILE A 34 -7.40 -2.87 6.29
C ILE A 34 -6.22 -2.41 7.14
N ALA A 35 -6.13 -1.11 7.47
CA ALA A 35 -5.04 -0.56 8.27
C ALA A 35 -4.98 -1.19 9.67
N ARG A 36 -6.15 -1.44 10.30
CA ARG A 36 -6.22 -2.20 11.56
C ARG A 36 -5.75 -3.64 11.40
N GLY A 37 -6.12 -4.31 10.31
CA GLY A 37 -5.66 -5.67 10.01
C GLY A 37 -4.15 -5.75 9.88
N TRP A 38 -3.53 -4.79 9.18
CA TRP A 38 -2.07 -4.71 9.09
C TRP A 38 -1.40 -4.38 10.43
N GLY A 39 -1.97 -3.48 11.22
CA GLY A 39 -1.49 -3.22 12.58
C GLY A 39 -1.54 -4.48 13.45
N TRP A 40 -2.62 -5.25 13.37
CA TRP A 40 -2.71 -6.52 14.08
C TRP A 40 -1.69 -7.55 13.56
N ALA A 41 -1.50 -7.65 12.25
CA ALA A 41 -0.54 -8.57 11.65
C ALA A 41 0.91 -8.24 12.04
N HIS A 42 1.25 -6.95 12.17
CA HIS A 42 2.54 -6.51 12.71
C HIS A 42 2.79 -7.07 14.12
N ASP A 43 1.77 -7.00 14.98
CA ASP A 43 1.88 -7.47 16.37
C ASP A 43 1.71 -8.99 16.51
N ASN A 44 1.21 -9.67 15.47
CA ASN A 44 0.84 -11.09 15.48
C ASN A 44 1.22 -11.80 14.16
N PRO A 45 2.51 -11.82 13.76
CA PRO A 45 2.93 -12.31 12.44
C PRO A 45 2.59 -13.80 12.22
N GLU A 46 2.78 -14.66 13.23
CA GLU A 46 2.42 -16.08 13.12
C GLU A 46 0.91 -16.27 12.93
N GLY A 47 0.09 -15.53 13.69
CA GLY A 47 -1.36 -15.58 13.56
C GLY A 47 -1.84 -15.04 12.22
N ALA A 48 -1.16 -14.05 11.65
CA ALA A 48 -1.43 -13.56 10.30
C ALA A 48 -1.14 -14.64 9.23
N VAL A 49 -0.04 -15.39 9.40
CA VAL A 49 0.27 -16.53 8.54
C VAL A 49 -0.78 -17.63 8.68
N ASP A 50 -1.24 -17.93 9.90
CA ASP A 50 -2.28 -18.92 10.13
C ASP A 50 -3.58 -18.58 9.37
N TYR A 51 -4.04 -17.33 9.46
CA TYR A 51 -5.19 -16.87 8.68
C TYR A 51 -4.95 -16.91 7.17
N LEU A 52 -3.74 -16.59 6.72
CA LEU A 52 -3.38 -16.64 5.30
C LEU A 52 -3.48 -18.07 4.75
N VAL A 53 -2.89 -19.06 5.42
CA VAL A 53 -2.91 -20.45 4.96
C VAL A 53 -4.27 -21.11 5.14
N GLU A 54 -5.06 -20.71 6.14
CA GLU A 54 -6.46 -21.13 6.26
C GLU A 54 -7.26 -20.68 5.03
N ARG A 55 -7.06 -19.43 4.59
CA ARG A 55 -7.78 -18.85 3.45
C ARG A 55 -7.28 -19.39 2.09
N TYR A 56 -5.99 -19.71 2.01
CA TYR A 56 -5.30 -20.19 0.82
C TYR A 56 -4.55 -21.50 1.13
N PRO A 57 -5.26 -22.64 1.22
CA PRO A 57 -4.68 -23.92 1.66
C PRO A 57 -3.64 -24.51 0.71
N ASN A 58 -3.41 -23.88 -0.44
CA ASN A 58 -2.33 -24.21 -1.37
C ASN A 58 -0.98 -23.59 -0.99
N LEU A 59 -0.93 -22.70 0.00
CA LEU A 59 0.31 -22.11 0.52
C LEU A 59 0.94 -23.03 1.59
N ASP A 60 2.26 -23.03 1.65
CA ASP A 60 3.03 -23.78 2.65
C ASP A 60 3.31 -22.88 3.86
N ARG A 61 2.75 -23.24 5.01
CA ARG A 61 2.83 -22.45 6.25
C ARG A 61 4.27 -22.15 6.67
N ASP A 62 5.15 -23.14 6.61
CA ASP A 62 6.54 -22.95 7.02
C ASP A 62 7.28 -21.98 6.10
N SER A 63 6.94 -21.95 4.82
CA SER A 63 7.45 -20.97 3.86
C SER A 63 6.93 -19.56 4.16
N GLU A 64 5.63 -19.42 4.44
CA GLU A 64 5.03 -18.12 4.80
C GLU A 64 5.60 -17.57 6.12
N LEU A 65 5.84 -18.42 7.12
CA LEU A 65 6.51 -18.02 8.37
C LEU A 65 7.94 -17.49 8.15
N ARG A 66 8.66 -18.00 7.14
CA ARG A 66 9.98 -17.45 6.78
C ARG A 66 9.89 -16.12 6.06
N ALA A 67 8.75 -15.82 5.43
CA ALA A 67 8.55 -14.62 4.62
C ALA A 67 7.88 -13.48 5.40
N VAL A 68 7.09 -13.78 6.42
CA VAL A 68 6.21 -12.80 7.09
C VAL A 68 6.96 -11.58 7.63
N ASP A 69 8.12 -11.77 8.26
CA ASP A 69 8.90 -10.66 8.80
C ASP A 69 9.38 -9.69 7.70
N LEU A 70 9.70 -10.20 6.51
CA LEU A 70 10.05 -9.36 5.35
C LEU A 70 8.85 -8.56 4.86
N VAL A 71 7.66 -9.17 4.84
CA VAL A 71 6.41 -8.50 4.43
C VAL A 71 6.01 -7.42 5.45
N ILE A 72 6.12 -7.73 6.75
CA ILE A 72 5.87 -6.77 7.83
C ILE A 72 6.88 -5.63 7.76
N GLY A 73 8.18 -5.89 7.63
CA GLY A 73 9.21 -4.86 7.50
C GLY A 73 9.11 -4.03 6.21
N TYR A 74 8.56 -4.59 5.13
CA TYR A 74 8.22 -3.81 3.94
C TYR A 74 7.02 -2.88 4.20
N SER A 75 6.02 -3.38 4.91
CA SER A 75 4.76 -2.66 5.20
C SER A 75 4.89 -1.64 6.33
N PHE A 76 5.88 -1.80 7.20
CA PHE A 76 6.17 -0.95 8.35
C PHE A 76 7.66 -0.60 8.40
N ASN A 77 7.97 0.67 8.16
CA ASN A 77 9.32 1.22 8.12
C ASN A 77 9.31 2.70 8.56
N ASP A 78 10.46 3.38 8.51
CA ASP A 78 10.60 4.80 8.90
C ASP A 78 9.53 5.73 8.29
N ARG A 79 9.09 5.48 7.05
CA ARG A 79 8.07 6.32 6.39
C ARG A 79 6.70 6.12 7.04
N THR A 80 6.33 4.89 7.38
CA THR A 80 5.04 4.59 8.03
C THR A 80 5.06 4.92 9.52
N ALA A 81 6.22 4.85 10.18
CA ALA A 81 6.38 5.37 11.54
C ALA A 81 6.05 6.88 11.59
N ALA A 82 6.51 7.65 10.59
CA ALA A 82 6.21 9.08 10.51
C ALA A 82 4.75 9.37 10.08
N ASN A 83 4.24 8.67 9.05
CA ASN A 83 3.05 9.10 8.30
C ASN A 83 1.87 8.12 8.31
N GLY A 84 2.01 7.01 9.05
CA GLY A 84 1.02 5.94 9.15
C GLY A 84 1.14 4.90 8.04
N TRP A 85 0.64 3.70 8.30
CA TRP A 85 0.57 2.60 7.35
C TRP A 85 -0.05 3.02 6.01
N GLY A 86 0.49 2.50 4.91
CA GLY A 86 0.00 2.81 3.55
C GLY A 86 0.31 4.23 3.07
N THR A 87 1.18 4.97 3.75
CA THR A 87 1.55 6.34 3.34
C THR A 87 2.10 6.37 1.91
N MET A 88 1.65 7.37 1.16
CA MET A 88 2.13 7.66 -0.19
C MET A 88 2.48 9.14 -0.34
N THR A 89 3.29 9.49 -1.34
CA THR A 89 3.55 10.89 -1.67
C THR A 89 3.31 11.17 -3.15
N ARG A 90 2.89 12.40 -3.46
CA ARG A 90 2.68 12.87 -4.83
C ARG A 90 3.97 12.82 -5.64
N GLU A 91 5.10 13.15 -5.01
CA GLU A 91 6.42 13.16 -5.63
C GLU A 91 6.85 11.75 -6.05
N ASN A 92 6.56 10.73 -5.24
CA ASN A 92 6.90 9.35 -5.59
C ASN A 92 6.06 8.84 -6.78
N TRP A 93 4.77 9.17 -6.80
CA TRP A 93 3.90 8.87 -7.93
C TRP A 93 4.33 9.59 -9.21
N GLN A 94 4.68 10.88 -9.11
CA GLN A 94 5.20 11.64 -10.26
C GLN A 94 6.50 11.02 -10.79
N ALA A 95 7.44 10.68 -9.90
CA ALA A 95 8.69 10.04 -10.31
C ALA A 95 8.44 8.69 -11.01
N GLN A 96 7.43 7.93 -10.57
CA GLN A 96 7.05 6.68 -11.23
C GLN A 96 6.45 6.93 -12.63
N ILE A 97 5.56 7.91 -12.79
CA ILE A 97 5.03 8.33 -14.09
C ILE A 97 6.17 8.76 -15.02
N ASP A 98 7.10 9.57 -14.53
CA ASP A 98 8.22 10.11 -15.31
C ASP A 98 9.14 8.98 -15.81
N ILE A 99 9.46 8.00 -14.96
CA ILE A 99 10.28 6.83 -15.34
C ILE A 99 9.57 6.01 -16.42
N TYR A 100 8.27 5.74 -16.27
CA TYR A 100 7.52 4.97 -17.27
C TYR A 100 7.41 5.72 -18.60
N ASN A 101 7.29 7.04 -18.56
CA ASN A 101 7.30 7.89 -19.74
C ASN A 101 8.65 7.85 -20.46
N GLN A 102 9.76 7.97 -19.72
CA GLN A 102 11.11 7.86 -20.28
C GLN A 102 11.37 6.50 -20.93
N LEU A 103 10.80 5.44 -20.36
CA LEU A 103 10.86 4.08 -20.89
C LEU A 103 9.86 3.83 -22.04
N GLY A 104 9.09 4.83 -22.48
CA GLY A 104 8.13 4.71 -23.57
C GLY A 104 6.96 3.77 -23.27
N GLN A 105 6.60 3.59 -21.99
CA GLN A 105 5.57 2.63 -21.57
C GLN A 105 4.13 3.13 -21.78
N PHE A 106 3.95 4.39 -22.18
CA PHE A 106 2.63 4.97 -22.43
C PHE A 106 2.36 5.10 -23.94
N ALA A 107 1.34 4.39 -24.43
CA ALA A 107 0.96 4.42 -25.85
C ALA A 107 0.33 5.76 -26.30
N SER A 108 -0.19 6.56 -25.37
CA SER A 108 -0.91 7.80 -25.67
C SER A 108 -0.38 9.00 -24.87
N GLY A 109 0.89 8.94 -24.46
CA GLY A 109 1.51 9.94 -23.57
C GLY A 109 1.27 9.63 -22.09
N ALA A 110 2.12 10.19 -21.23
CA ALA A 110 2.00 10.03 -19.79
C ALA A 110 0.70 10.66 -19.24
N PRO A 111 0.03 10.01 -18.29
CA PRO A 111 -1.14 10.58 -17.63
C PRO A 111 -0.74 11.76 -16.73
N ALA A 112 -1.71 12.63 -16.42
CA ALA A 112 -1.54 13.61 -15.34
C ALA A 112 -1.56 12.91 -13.97
N LEU A 113 -0.92 13.50 -12.97
CA LEU A 113 -0.78 12.89 -11.65
C LEU A 113 -2.14 12.73 -10.95
N GLU A 114 -2.98 13.75 -11.05
CA GLU A 114 -4.34 13.81 -10.49
C GLU A 114 -5.29 12.77 -11.09
N ASP A 115 -5.02 12.29 -12.31
CA ASP A 115 -5.80 11.23 -12.94
C ASP A 115 -5.44 9.83 -12.42
N VAL A 116 -4.33 9.70 -11.67
CA VAL A 116 -3.78 8.41 -11.24
C VAL A 116 -3.90 8.22 -9.73
N MET A 117 -3.86 9.30 -8.93
CA MET A 117 -3.78 9.18 -7.48
C MET A 117 -4.41 10.37 -6.71
N THR A 118 -4.92 10.07 -5.52
CA THR A 118 -5.32 11.05 -4.50
C THR A 118 -4.81 10.64 -3.11
N LEU A 119 -4.60 11.61 -2.23
CA LEU A 119 -4.26 11.40 -0.81
C LEU A 119 -5.49 11.54 0.12
N ASP A 120 -6.63 11.99 -0.38
CA ASP A 120 -7.77 12.42 0.43
C ASP A 120 -8.28 11.32 1.37
N ILE A 121 -8.22 10.06 0.94
CA ILE A 121 -8.62 8.91 1.76
C ILE A 121 -7.59 8.62 2.86
N LEU A 122 -6.29 8.74 2.56
CA LEU A 122 -5.24 8.55 3.57
C LEU A 122 -5.25 9.66 4.62
N GLU A 123 -5.62 10.87 4.23
CA GLU A 123 -5.81 12.01 5.11
C GLU A 123 -7.06 11.83 5.97
N ALA A 124 -8.21 11.49 5.37
CA ALA A 124 -9.47 11.27 6.08
C ALA A 124 -9.42 10.08 7.06
N THR A 125 -8.50 9.13 6.85
CA THR A 125 -8.34 7.93 7.69
C THR A 125 -7.10 7.95 8.58
N ALA A 126 -6.37 9.09 8.64
CA ALA A 126 -5.08 9.19 9.32
C ALA A 126 -5.12 8.77 10.80
N ASP A 127 -6.24 8.98 11.50
CA ASP A 127 -6.47 8.59 12.89
C ASP A 127 -6.50 7.06 13.11
N ALA A 128 -6.75 6.27 12.07
CA ALA A 128 -6.86 4.82 12.16
C ALA A 128 -5.69 4.06 11.52
N ARG A 129 -4.75 4.77 10.87
CA ARG A 129 -3.58 4.14 10.23
C ARG A 129 -2.42 4.06 11.23
N PRO A 130 -1.99 2.84 11.64
CA PRO A 130 -0.94 2.69 12.64
C PRO A 130 0.37 3.36 12.21
N LYS A 131 1.00 4.07 13.15
CA LYS A 131 2.31 4.71 12.97
C LYS A 131 3.40 3.85 13.58
N LEU A 132 3.75 2.78 12.86
CA LEU A 132 4.72 1.76 13.27
C LEU A 132 5.86 1.70 12.25
N GLY A 133 7.06 1.36 12.71
CA GLY A 133 8.27 1.16 11.93
C GLY A 133 9.49 0.92 12.82
#